data_AF-B4WVA4-F1
#
_entry.id   AF-B4WVA4-F1
#
_cell.length_a   1.000
_cell.length_b   1.000
_cell.length_c   1.000
_cell.angle_alpha   90.00
_cell.angle_beta   90.00
_cell.angle_gamma   90.00
#
_symmetry.space_group_name_H-M   'P 1'
#
loop_
_entity.id
_entity.type
_entity.pdbx_description
1 polymer ?
#
loop_
_entity_poly.entity_id
_entity_poly.type
_entity_poly.pdbx_seq_one_letter_code
_entity_poly.pdbx_strand_id
1 'polypeptide(L)'
;MEEHASIEQVDKAIAWYRQHKDEIVRLLPLSVPGLTFKKGCIDSLERQIERWEDPSHPTPLNLALVYIHRPIRIFRMALKASRHT
;
A
#
# COMPACT_ATOMS: atom_id res chain seq x y z
N MET A 1 -17.21 -16.87 -3.18
CA MET A 1 -15.85 -17.19 -2.68
C MET A 1 -15.26 -15.89 -2.20
N GLU A 2 -15.33 -15.64 -0.90
CA GLU A 2 -14.50 -14.59 -0.31
C GLU A 2 -13.05 -15.05 -0.46
N GLU A 3 -12.28 -14.33 -1.25
CA GLU A 3 -10.85 -14.56 -1.39
C GLU A 3 -10.22 -14.25 -0.02
N HIS A 4 -10.06 -15.28 0.82
CA HIS A 4 -9.43 -15.14 2.12
C HIS A 4 -8.00 -14.71 1.89
N ALA A 5 -7.75 -13.43 2.12
CA ALA A 5 -6.45 -12.89 1.85
C ALA A 5 -5.44 -13.40 2.88
N SER A 6 -4.35 -13.99 2.39
CA SER A 6 -3.35 -14.70 3.19
C SER A 6 -2.18 -13.78 3.55
N ILE A 7 -1.35 -14.23 4.52
CA ILE A 7 -0.04 -13.64 4.81
C ILE A 7 0.77 -13.44 3.52
N GLU A 8 0.80 -14.45 2.67
CA GLU A 8 1.51 -14.42 1.38
C GLU A 8 1.02 -13.27 0.46
N GLN A 9 -0.27 -12.94 0.49
CA GLN A 9 -0.81 -11.82 -0.29
C GLN A 9 -0.36 -10.47 0.26
N VAL A 10 -0.27 -10.33 1.59
CA VAL A 10 0.28 -9.14 2.24
C VAL A 10 1.75 -8.98 1.86
N ASP A 11 2.54 -10.04 1.97
CA ASP A 11 3.98 -10.00 1.64
C ASP A 11 4.22 -9.68 0.17
N LYS A 12 3.44 -10.27 -0.75
CA LYS A 12 3.47 -9.93 -2.18
C LYS A 12 3.11 -8.46 -2.42
N ALA A 13 2.14 -7.92 -1.70
CA ALA A 13 1.77 -6.52 -1.80
C ALA A 13 2.91 -5.61 -1.33
N ILE A 14 3.54 -5.92 -0.19
CA ILE A 14 4.70 -5.19 0.35
C ILE A 14 5.85 -5.18 -0.67
N ALA A 15 6.20 -6.35 -1.21
CA ALA A 15 7.27 -6.47 -2.20
C ALA A 15 6.98 -5.63 -3.45
N TRP A 16 5.75 -5.69 -3.97
CA TRP A 16 5.34 -4.88 -5.11
C TRP A 16 5.41 -3.38 -4.79
N TYR A 17 4.92 -2.97 -3.62
CA TYR A 17 4.93 -1.57 -3.18
C TYR A 17 6.36 -1.03 -3.10
N ARG A 18 7.29 -1.77 -2.49
CA ARG A 18 8.70 -1.40 -2.39
C ARG A 18 9.34 -1.18 -3.76
N GLN A 19 9.01 -2.03 -4.73
CA GLN A 19 9.53 -1.92 -6.10
C GLN A 19 8.97 -0.72 -6.88
N HIS A 20 7.74 -0.28 -6.57
CA HIS A 20 7.02 0.72 -7.36
C HIS A 20 6.73 2.03 -6.60
N LYS A 21 7.26 2.19 -5.39
CA LYS A 21 6.93 3.31 -4.48
C LYS A 21 7.10 4.68 -5.14
N ASP A 22 8.21 4.88 -5.83
CA ASP A 22 8.51 6.17 -6.46
C ASP A 22 7.55 6.47 -7.63
N GLU A 23 7.16 5.43 -8.39
CA GLU A 23 6.16 5.55 -9.45
C GLU A 23 4.78 5.89 -8.88
N ILE A 24 4.37 5.26 -7.78
CA ILE A 24 3.12 5.56 -7.06
C ILE A 24 3.10 7.03 -6.64
N VAL A 25 4.16 7.53 -5.99
CA VAL A 25 4.27 8.92 -5.53
C VAL A 25 4.11 9.90 -6.70
N ARG A 26 4.78 9.61 -7.82
CA ARG A 26 4.74 10.44 -9.03
C ARG A 26 3.34 10.51 -9.64
N LEU A 27 2.65 9.37 -9.74
CA LEU A 27 1.38 9.24 -10.47
C LEU A 27 0.12 9.47 -9.62
N LEU A 28 0.22 9.54 -8.29
CA LEU A 28 -0.90 9.94 -7.45
C LEU A 28 -1.44 11.32 -7.90
N PRO A 29 -2.72 11.45 -8.31
CA PRO A 29 -3.26 12.68 -8.84
C PRO A 29 -3.51 13.66 -7.69
N LEU A 30 -2.60 14.60 -7.41
CA LEU A 30 -2.85 15.68 -6.46
C LEU A 30 -2.17 16.97 -6.90
N SER A 31 -2.97 17.93 -7.34
CA SER A 31 -2.54 19.27 -7.77
C SER A 31 -3.06 20.42 -6.87
N VAL A 32 -3.72 20.19 -5.72
CA VAL A 32 -4.01 21.23 -4.68
C VAL A 32 -4.61 20.65 -3.37
N PRO A 33 -4.60 21.41 -2.25
CA PRO A 33 -3.53 21.60 -1.29
C PRO A 33 -3.49 20.52 -0.19
N GLY A 34 -2.28 20.00 0.06
CA GLY A 34 -2.03 18.98 1.05
C GLY A 34 -0.83 18.15 0.64
N LEU A 35 0.36 18.77 0.61
CA LEU A 35 1.64 18.04 0.49
C LEU A 35 1.74 16.87 1.50
N THR A 36 1.00 16.97 2.61
CA THR A 36 0.76 15.95 3.62
C THR A 36 -0.10 14.76 3.19
N PHE A 37 -0.89 14.81 2.11
CA PHE A 37 -1.74 13.66 1.74
C PHE A 37 -0.95 12.58 0.98
N LYS A 38 -0.13 12.94 -0.02
CA LYS A 38 0.79 11.97 -0.66
C LYS A 38 1.78 11.42 0.35
N LYS A 39 2.50 12.33 1.02
CA LYS A 39 3.52 11.96 1.99
C LYS A 39 2.91 11.22 3.18
N GLY A 40 1.83 11.72 3.76
CA GLY A 40 1.17 11.07 4.90
C GLY A 40 0.53 9.73 4.56
N CYS A 41 0.02 9.56 3.34
CA CYS A 41 -0.48 8.25 2.90
C CYS A 41 0.67 7.24 2.78
N ILE A 42 1.79 7.65 2.20
CA ILE A 42 3.01 6.83 2.08
C ILE A 42 3.62 6.54 3.46
N ASP A 43 3.83 7.56 4.29
CA ASP A 43 4.37 7.43 5.65
C ASP A 43 3.47 6.55 6.54
N SER A 44 2.15 6.64 6.36
CA SER A 44 1.21 5.76 7.04
C SER A 44 1.35 4.32 6.58
N LEU A 45 1.48 4.07 5.26
CA LEU A 45 1.63 2.73 4.73
C LEU A 45 2.96 2.10 5.18
N GLU A 46 4.07 2.84 5.10
CA GLU A 46 5.39 2.41 5.59
C GLU A 46 5.32 2.01 7.06
N ARG A 47 4.71 2.83 7.92
CA ARG A 47 4.57 2.52 9.35
C ARG A 47 3.80 1.22 9.61
N GLN A 48 2.79 0.92 8.81
CA GLN A 48 2.02 -0.32 8.98
C GLN A 48 2.81 -1.53 8.46
N ILE A 49 3.60 -1.35 7.40
CA ILE A 49 4.54 -2.37 6.91
C ILE A 49 5.60 -2.66 7.97
N GLU A 50 6.21 -1.64 8.56
CA GLU A 50 7.18 -1.79 9.66
C GLU A 50 6.59 -2.57 10.84
N ARG A 51 5.34 -2.27 11.22
CA ARG A 51 4.63 -3.03 12.26
C ARG A 51 4.24 -4.45 11.85
N TRP A 52 4.10 -4.73 10.57
CA TRP A 52 3.87 -6.09 10.07
C TRP A 52 5.16 -6.91 10.13
N GLU A 53 6.29 -6.27 9.79
CA GLU A 53 7.61 -6.89 9.78
C GLU A 53 8.29 -6.95 11.16
N ASP A 54 7.84 -6.15 12.15
CA ASP A 54 8.32 -6.22 13.53
C ASP A 54 7.78 -7.50 14.22
N PRO A 55 8.65 -8.49 14.52
CA PRO A 55 8.25 -9.71 15.20
C PRO A 55 7.83 -9.47 16.66
N SER A 56 8.17 -8.32 17.24
CA SER A 56 7.85 -7.95 18.61
C SER A 56 6.41 -7.44 18.75
N HIS A 57 5.85 -6.88 17.68
CA HIS A 57 4.50 -6.30 17.65
C HIS A 57 3.80 -6.60 16.32
N PRO A 58 3.61 -7.88 15.95
CA PRO A 58 3.08 -8.23 14.65
C PRO A 58 1.66 -7.69 14.49
N THR A 59 1.46 -6.90 13.44
CA THR A 59 0.13 -6.46 13.05
C THR A 59 -0.74 -7.69 12.75
N PRO A 60 -1.92 -7.86 13.36
CA PRO A 60 -2.80 -8.99 13.04
C PRO A 60 -3.20 -8.99 11.55
N LEU A 61 -3.36 -10.19 10.96
CA LEU A 61 -3.65 -10.35 9.52
C LEU A 61 -4.85 -9.51 9.07
N ASN A 62 -5.95 -9.50 9.84
CA ASN A 62 -7.12 -8.69 9.51
C ASN A 62 -6.79 -7.19 9.40
N LEU A 63 -5.90 -6.67 10.24
CA LEU A 63 -5.43 -5.28 10.17
C LEU A 63 -4.48 -5.07 9.00
N ALA A 64 -3.58 -6.02 8.73
CA ALA A 64 -2.69 -5.97 7.58
C ALA A 64 -3.46 -5.94 6.24
N LEU A 65 -4.58 -6.67 6.16
CA LEU A 65 -5.46 -6.63 4.99
C LEU A 65 -6.07 -5.25 4.76
N VAL A 66 -6.46 -4.57 5.83
CA VAL A 66 -7.09 -3.25 5.78
C VAL A 66 -6.08 -2.14 5.50
N TYR A 67 -4.93 -2.18 6.18
CA TYR A 67 -3.97 -1.08 6.17
C TYR A 67 -2.82 -1.24 5.18
N ILE A 68 -2.55 -2.44 4.68
CA ILE A 68 -1.44 -2.72 3.78
C ILE A 68 -1.97 -3.24 2.43
N HIS A 69 -2.63 -4.41 2.44
CA HIS A 69 -3.02 -5.08 1.19
C HIS A 69 -4.04 -4.26 0.37
N ARG A 70 -5.14 -3.80 0.99
CA ARG A 70 -6.18 -3.02 0.29
C ARG A 70 -5.65 -1.72 -0.33
N PRO A 71 -4.90 -0.85 0.39
CA PRO A 71 -4.32 0.36 -0.19
C PRO A 71 -3.39 0.07 -1.38
N ILE A 72 -2.51 -0.92 -1.24
CA ILE A 72 -1.58 -1.30 -2.31
C ILE A 72 -2.33 -1.79 -3.55
N ARG A 73 -3.41 -2.57 -3.37
CA ARG A 73 -4.27 -3.01 -4.46
C ARG A 73 -4.90 -1.82 -5.20
N ILE A 74 -5.34 -0.79 -4.48
CA ILE A 74 -5.91 0.44 -5.08
C ILE A 74 -4.85 1.17 -5.91
N PHE A 75 -3.63 1.34 -5.38
CA PHE A 75 -2.54 1.97 -6.15
C PHE A 75 -2.22 1.18 -7.42
N ARG A 76 -2.14 -0.14 -7.33
CA ARG A 76 -1.90 -0.99 -8.49
C ARG A 76 -2.97 -0.84 -9.56
N MET A 77 -4.25 -0.77 -9.17
CA MET A 77 -5.35 -0.56 -10.10
C MET A 77 -5.29 0.83 -10.76
N ALA A 78 -5.01 1.87 -9.98
CA ALA A 78 -4.89 3.24 -10.48
C ALA A 78 -3.73 3.38 -11.48
N LEU A 79 -2.56 2.82 -11.16
CA LEU A 79 -1.39 2.83 -12.05
C LEU A 79 -1.63 2.05 -13.35
N LYS A 80 -2.36 0.94 -13.29
CA LYS A 80 -2.72 0.19 -14.49
C LYS A 80 -3.62 1.03 -15.41
N ALA A 81 -4.60 1.74 -14.85
CA ALA A 81 -5.48 2.61 -15.62
C ALA A 81 -4.71 3.78 -16.28
N SER A 82 -3.75 4.40 -15.58
CA SER A 82 -2.96 5.52 -16.12
C SER A 82 -1.97 5.14 -17.23
N ARG A 83 -1.67 3.85 -17.43
CA ARG A 83 -0.79 3.38 -18.52
C ARG A 83 -1.51 3.16 -19.85
N HIS A 84 -2.84 3.21 -19.85
CA HIS A 84 -3.70 3.01 -21.04
C HIS A 84 -4.37 4.30 -21.55
N THR A 85 -3.98 5.46 -20.98
CA THR A 85 -4.41 6.81 -21.39
C THR A 85 -3.21 7.57 -21.93
#